data_AF-A0A2V7VJV3-F1
#
_entry.id   AF-A0A2V7VJV3-F1
#
_cell.length_a   1.000
_cell.length_b   1.000
_cell.length_c   1.000
_cell.angle_alpha   90.00
_cell.angle_beta   90.00
_cell.angle_gamma   90.00
#
_symmetry.space_group_name_H-M   'P 1'
#
loop_
_entity.id
_entity.type
_entity.pdbx_description
1 polymer ?
#
loop_
_entity_poly.entity_id
_entity_poly.type
_entity_poly.pdbx_seq_one_letter_code
_entity_poly.pdbx_strand_id
1 'polypeptide(L)'
;MEGRDRDDQGGPGRSLGAHGPAVPAAPGVPAEGSAVILVDAGPMVALLSARDQHHDRCVRTLTEIRQPLATVWPALAEAMYLLGPWPDAQDVLWQKLVGGAIRILPLGESDCLRMRELMRKYRDLPMDLADAALVRAAERERLFTVFTTDRSGFEVYRPEGRRRFKILP
;
A
#
# COMPACT_ATOMS: atom_id res chain seq x y z
N MET A 1 -15.18 53.68 30.91
CA MET A 1 -15.06 54.58 29.76
C MET A 1 -14.21 55.75 30.26
N GLU A 2 -12.96 55.99 29.93
CA GLU A 2 -11.92 55.43 29.05
C GLU A 2 -10.59 55.72 29.79
N GLY A 3 -9.59 54.84 29.75
CA GLY A 3 -8.58 54.86 28.69
C GLY A 3 -7.34 55.64 29.17
N ARG A 4 -6.33 54.93 29.69
CA ARG A 4 -4.96 55.46 29.76
C ARG A 4 -4.14 54.74 28.72
N ASP A 5 -3.75 55.49 27.71
CA ASP A 5 -2.76 55.11 26.72
C ASP A 5 -1.42 54.80 27.41
N ARG A 6 -0.81 53.70 26.97
CA ARG A 6 0.62 53.48 27.13
C ARG A 6 1.21 53.19 25.77
N ASP A 7 2.26 53.96 25.52
CA ASP A 7 3.12 53.98 24.36
C ASP A 7 3.62 52.61 23.90
N ASP A 8 3.52 52.46 22.59
CA ASP A 8 4.48 51.91 21.63
C ASP A 8 5.83 51.42 22.20
N GLN A 9 6.11 50.13 21.99
CA GLN A 9 7.43 49.67 21.52
C GLN A 9 7.26 48.46 20.59
N GLY A 10 7.27 48.72 19.29
CA GLY A 10 7.53 47.73 18.25
C GLY A 10 8.98 47.21 18.31
N GLY A 11 9.12 45.89 18.44
CA GLY A 11 10.38 45.15 18.23
C GLY A 11 10.20 44.12 17.10
N PRO A 12 11.13 44.03 16.12
CA PRO A 12 11.00 43.14 14.98
C PRO A 12 11.57 41.76 15.32
N GLY A 13 10.88 40.69 14.89
CA GLY A 13 11.55 39.39 14.80
C GLY A 13 10.65 38.17 14.98
N ARG A 14 10.19 37.61 13.87
CA ARG A 14 10.76 36.40 13.25
C ARG A 14 9.71 35.82 12.30
N SER A 15 9.96 36.05 11.01
CA SER A 15 9.38 35.24 9.94
C SER A 15 9.78 33.79 10.19
N LEU A 16 8.80 32.94 10.52
CA LEU A 16 8.95 31.49 10.49
C LEU A 16 9.02 31.09 9.01
N GLY A 17 10.25 30.96 8.51
CA GLY A 17 10.52 30.45 7.17
C GLY A 17 9.85 29.10 6.98
N ALA A 18 8.87 29.06 6.08
CA ALA A 18 8.26 27.85 5.58
C ALA A 18 9.21 27.18 4.60
N HIS A 19 10.23 26.49 5.14
CA HIS A 19 11.04 25.55 4.37
C HIS A 19 11.08 24.23 5.12
N GLY A 20 9.94 23.53 5.11
CA GLY A 20 9.96 22.08 5.30
C GLY A 20 10.84 21.46 4.21
N PRO A 21 11.57 20.36 4.49
CA PRO A 21 12.39 19.72 3.49
C PRO A 21 11.52 19.34 2.30
N ALA A 22 11.98 19.68 1.09
CA ALA A 22 11.32 19.28 -0.13
C ALA A 22 11.13 17.76 -0.12
N VAL A 23 9.88 17.31 -0.20
CA VAL A 23 9.56 15.90 -0.42
C VAL A 23 10.29 15.49 -1.69
N PRO A 24 11.18 14.48 -1.66
CA PRO A 24 11.87 14.05 -2.86
C PRO A 24 10.83 13.66 -3.90
N ALA A 25 11.03 14.12 -5.13
CA ALA A 25 10.18 13.76 -6.24
C ALA A 25 10.03 12.22 -6.28
N ALA A 26 8.78 11.75 -6.35
CA ALA A 26 8.49 10.33 -6.44
C ALA A 26 9.41 9.69 -7.49
N PRO A 27 10.05 8.53 -7.20
CA PRO A 27 10.95 7.90 -8.16
C PRO A 27 10.20 7.72 -9.47
N GLY A 28 10.89 8.02 -10.58
CA GLY A 28 10.32 7.97 -11.93
C GLY A 28 9.61 6.65 -12.24
N VAL A 29 8.84 6.65 -13.32
CA VAL A 29 8.26 5.44 -13.89
C VAL A 29 9.36 4.37 -13.96
N PRO A 30 9.17 3.17 -13.37
CA PRO A 30 10.18 2.13 -13.45
C PRO A 30 10.52 1.88 -14.92
N ALA A 31 11.81 1.71 -15.21
CA ALA A 31 12.28 1.39 -16.55
C ALA A 31 11.43 0.23 -17.11
N GLU A 32 10.96 0.39 -18.35
CA GLU A 32 10.19 -0.63 -19.06
C GLU A 32 10.92 -1.98 -18.93
N GLY A 33 10.28 -2.95 -18.25
CA GLY A 33 10.79 -4.32 -18.12
C GLY A 33 11.01 -4.86 -16.71
N SER A 34 10.98 -4.05 -15.63
CA SER A 34 11.02 -4.61 -14.26
C SER A 34 9.62 -5.04 -13.81
N ALA A 35 9.38 -6.35 -13.68
CA ALA A 35 8.10 -6.89 -13.22
C ALA A 35 7.80 -6.41 -11.77
N VAL A 36 6.83 -5.53 -11.59
CA VAL A 36 6.36 -5.06 -10.26
C VAL A 36 5.67 -6.22 -9.53
N ILE A 37 5.88 -6.30 -8.21
CA ILE A 37 5.22 -7.28 -7.34
C ILE A 37 4.08 -6.59 -6.60
N LEU A 38 2.87 -7.15 -6.72
CA LEU A 38 1.73 -6.72 -5.93
C LEU A 38 1.86 -7.21 -4.49
N VAL A 39 1.65 -6.36 -3.51
CA VAL A 39 1.72 -6.68 -2.09
C VAL A 39 0.33 -6.58 -1.49
N ASP A 40 -0.09 -7.68 -0.89
CA ASP A 40 -1.34 -7.84 -0.18
C ASP A 40 -1.22 -7.39 1.30
N ALA A 41 -2.36 -7.29 2.01
CA ALA A 41 -2.43 -6.88 3.40
C ALA A 41 -1.59 -7.78 4.32
N GLY A 42 -1.68 -9.11 4.12
CA GLY A 42 -1.02 -10.11 4.94
C GLY A 42 0.48 -9.85 5.14
N PRO A 43 1.30 -9.77 4.08
CA PRO A 43 2.73 -9.47 4.22
C PRO A 43 3.02 -8.09 4.81
N MET A 44 2.19 -7.07 4.55
CA MET A 44 2.37 -5.75 5.17
C MET A 44 2.23 -5.84 6.69
N VAL A 45 1.28 -6.62 7.20
CA VAL A 45 1.10 -6.89 8.63
C VAL A 45 2.23 -7.78 9.17
N ALA A 46 2.51 -8.89 8.50
CA ALA A 46 3.48 -9.88 8.95
C ALA A 46 4.90 -9.31 9.06
N LEU A 47 5.31 -8.41 8.14
CA LEU A 47 6.62 -7.76 8.20
C LEU A 47 6.78 -6.80 9.40
N LEU A 48 5.67 -6.29 9.94
CA LEU A 48 5.66 -5.28 11.00
C LEU A 48 5.29 -5.86 12.38
N SER A 49 4.83 -7.11 12.42
CA SER A 49 4.57 -7.85 13.65
C SER A 49 5.49 -9.05 13.77
N ALA A 50 6.50 -8.96 14.64
CA ALA A 50 7.43 -10.07 14.91
C ALA A 50 6.74 -11.31 15.55
N ARG A 51 5.49 -11.17 15.99
CA ARG A 51 4.67 -12.26 16.54
C ARG A 51 3.77 -12.90 15.49
N ASP A 52 3.70 -12.35 14.29
CA ASP A 52 2.92 -12.92 13.21
C ASP A 52 3.53 -14.26 12.77
N GLN A 53 2.70 -15.29 12.61
CA GLN A 53 3.15 -16.62 12.21
C GLN A 53 3.84 -16.66 10.84
N HIS A 54 3.66 -15.63 10.01
CA HIS A 54 4.26 -15.48 8.70
C HIS A 54 5.45 -14.52 8.69
N HIS A 55 5.83 -13.92 9.84
CA HIS A 55 6.89 -12.92 9.94
C HIS A 55 8.20 -13.38 9.29
N ASP A 56 8.80 -14.46 9.79
CA ASP A 56 10.10 -14.95 9.33
C ASP A 56 10.12 -15.25 7.83
N ARG A 57 9.03 -15.84 7.34
CA ARG A 57 8.88 -16.19 5.93
C ARG A 57 8.78 -14.92 5.07
N CYS A 58 8.00 -13.94 5.49
CA CYS A 58 7.87 -12.67 4.78
C CYS A 58 9.18 -11.88 4.79
N VAL A 59 9.89 -11.83 5.93
CA VAL A 59 11.20 -11.18 6.04
C VAL A 59 12.19 -11.81 5.07
N ARG A 60 12.33 -13.15 5.09
CA ARG A 60 13.23 -13.86 4.17
C ARG A 60 12.92 -13.53 2.72
N THR A 61 11.65 -13.65 2.31
CA THR A 61 11.26 -13.36 0.92
C THR A 61 11.52 -11.90 0.54
N LEU A 62 11.28 -10.94 1.46
CA LEU A 62 11.59 -9.54 1.21
C LEU A 62 13.09 -9.32 0.96
N THR A 63 13.98 -10.05 1.64
CA THR A 63 15.43 -9.96 1.38
C THR A 63 15.85 -10.51 0.01
N GLU A 64 15.02 -11.32 -0.63
CA GLU A 64 15.26 -11.89 -1.96
C GLU A 64 14.63 -11.05 -3.09
N ILE A 65 13.61 -10.24 -2.79
CA ILE A 65 12.96 -9.35 -3.75
C ILE A 65 13.89 -8.20 -4.15
N ARG A 66 14.00 -7.95 -5.46
CA ARG A 66 14.69 -6.78 -6.04
C ARG A 66 13.76 -5.90 -6.86
N GLN A 67 12.55 -6.40 -7.10
CA GLN A 67 11.52 -5.75 -7.89
C GLN A 67 10.83 -4.66 -7.07
N PRO A 68 10.33 -3.60 -7.72
CA PRO A 68 9.47 -2.63 -7.07
C PRO A 68 8.22 -3.31 -6.48
N LEU A 69 7.79 -2.83 -5.32
CA LEU A 69 6.56 -3.27 -4.66
C LEU A 69 5.45 -2.26 -4.91
N ALA A 70 4.25 -2.77 -5.17
CA ALA A 70 3.06 -1.94 -5.28
C ALA A 70 1.85 -2.60 -4.59
N THR A 71 0.92 -1.79 -4.10
CA THR A 71 -0.33 -2.26 -3.49
C THR A 71 -1.50 -1.39 -3.97
N VAL A 72 -2.69 -1.59 -3.43
CA VAL A 72 -3.89 -0.79 -3.70
C VAL A 72 -4.51 -0.32 -2.39
N TRP A 73 -5.29 0.77 -2.42
CA TRP A 73 -5.92 1.33 -1.23
C TRP A 73 -6.74 0.32 -0.41
N PRO A 74 -7.55 -0.59 -1.00
CA PRO A 74 -8.27 -1.60 -0.22
C PRO A 74 -7.37 -2.53 0.61
N ALA A 75 -6.29 -3.06 0.04
CA ALA A 75 -5.33 -3.92 0.76
C ALA A 75 -4.54 -3.12 1.82
N LEU A 76 -4.19 -1.87 1.52
CA LEU A 76 -3.57 -0.98 2.50
C LEU A 76 -4.51 -0.65 3.67
N ALA A 77 -5.79 -0.39 3.40
CA ALA A 77 -6.79 -0.10 4.41
C ALA A 77 -7.01 -1.30 5.34
N GLU A 78 -7.04 -2.51 4.79
CA GLU A 78 -7.09 -3.74 5.57
C GLU A 78 -5.85 -3.91 6.46
N ALA A 79 -4.65 -3.73 5.91
CA ALA A 79 -3.42 -3.80 6.70
C ALA A 79 -3.42 -2.76 7.83
N MET A 80 -3.83 -1.52 7.55
CA MET A 80 -3.95 -0.46 8.56
C MET A 80 -4.98 -0.82 9.64
N TYR A 81 -6.11 -1.42 9.26
CA TYR A 81 -7.12 -1.89 10.21
C TYR A 81 -6.57 -2.99 11.12
N LEU A 82 -5.90 -3.99 10.55
CA LEU A 82 -5.28 -5.09 11.30
C LEU A 82 -4.16 -4.61 12.23
N LEU A 83 -3.42 -3.58 11.82
CA LEU A 83 -2.38 -2.94 12.64
C LEU A 83 -2.94 -1.96 13.67
N GLY A 84 -4.25 -1.73 13.73
CA GLY A 84 -4.89 -0.75 14.62
C GLY A 84 -4.48 -0.82 16.10
N PRO A 85 -4.27 -2.01 16.69
CA PRO A 85 -3.76 -2.12 18.06
C PRO A 85 -2.30 -1.67 18.27
N TRP A 86 -1.54 -1.41 17.19
CA TRP A 86 -0.12 -1.06 17.21
C TRP A 86 0.17 0.21 16.38
N PRO A 87 -0.06 1.41 16.95
CA PRO A 87 0.13 2.68 16.23
C PRO A 87 1.52 2.87 15.64
N ASP A 88 2.57 2.41 16.35
CA ASP A 88 3.95 2.48 15.84
C ASP A 88 4.13 1.66 14.56
N ALA A 89 3.43 0.52 14.42
CA ALA A 89 3.48 -0.28 13.21
C ALA A 89 2.75 0.41 12.04
N GLN A 90 1.62 1.08 12.31
CA GLN A 90 0.94 1.90 11.30
C GLN A 90 1.84 3.05 10.82
N ASP A 91 2.56 3.72 11.73
CA ASP A 91 3.51 4.77 11.37
C ASP A 91 4.66 4.24 10.51
N VAL A 92 5.22 3.07 10.85
CA VAL A 92 6.24 2.43 10.00
C VAL A 92 5.68 2.11 8.61
N LEU A 93 4.44 1.64 8.49
CA LEU A 93 3.81 1.41 7.19
C LEU A 93 3.64 2.70 6.38
N TRP A 94 3.27 3.81 7.02
CA TRP A 94 3.28 5.14 6.40
C TRP A 94 4.66 5.56 5.93
N GLN A 95 5.70 5.36 6.74
CA GLN A 95 7.08 5.65 6.36
C GLN A 95 7.51 4.83 5.12
N LYS A 96 7.05 3.58 4.98
CA LYS A 96 7.32 2.77 3.76
C LYS A 96 6.64 3.36 2.52
N LEU A 97 5.43 3.89 2.65
CA LEU A 97 4.71 4.54 1.55
C LEU A 97 5.36 5.88 1.16
N VAL A 98 5.61 6.75 2.13
CA VAL A 98 6.24 8.06 1.91
C VAL A 98 7.66 7.92 1.36
N GLY A 99 8.41 6.93 1.84
CA GLY A 99 9.75 6.60 1.35
C GLY A 99 9.77 5.89 -0.01
N GLY A 100 8.60 5.58 -0.60
CA GLY A 100 8.49 4.93 -1.90
C GLY A 100 8.87 3.45 -1.94
N ALA A 101 9.01 2.81 -0.77
CA ALA A 101 9.29 1.38 -0.68
C ALA A 101 8.11 0.52 -1.16
N ILE A 102 6.88 1.04 -0.99
CA ILE A 102 5.65 0.48 -1.56
C ILE A 102 4.90 1.61 -2.28
N ARG A 103 4.50 1.39 -3.54
CA ARG A 103 3.70 2.36 -4.31
C ARG A 103 2.22 1.97 -4.27
N ILE A 104 1.32 2.94 -4.23
CA ILE A 104 -0.13 2.68 -4.35
C ILE A 104 -0.53 2.83 -5.82
N LEU A 105 -1.08 1.77 -6.40
CA LEU A 105 -1.65 1.80 -7.75
C LEU A 105 -3.03 2.46 -7.70
N PRO A 106 -3.36 3.34 -8.67
CA PRO A 106 -4.63 4.04 -8.67
C PRO A 106 -5.77 3.06 -8.99
N LEU A 107 -6.91 3.24 -8.31
CA LEU A 107 -8.18 2.60 -8.64
C LEU A 107 -9.23 3.69 -8.76
N GLY A 108 -10.10 3.59 -9.76
CA GLY A 108 -11.18 4.54 -10.01
C GLY A 108 -12.53 3.86 -10.21
N GLU A 109 -13.58 4.66 -10.42
CA GLU A 109 -14.94 4.13 -10.62
C GLU A 109 -15.06 3.17 -11.80
N SER A 110 -14.22 3.33 -12.82
CA SER A 110 -14.15 2.42 -13.98
C SER A 110 -13.70 1.00 -13.61
N ASP A 111 -13.07 0.81 -12.46
CA ASP A 111 -12.62 -0.49 -11.96
C ASP A 111 -13.74 -1.25 -11.21
N CYS A 112 -14.77 -0.54 -10.71
CA CYS A 112 -15.85 -1.08 -9.88
C CYS A 112 -16.63 -2.21 -10.56
N LEU A 113 -16.95 -2.05 -11.85
CA LEU A 113 -17.69 -3.07 -12.60
C LEU A 113 -16.91 -4.39 -12.61
N ARG A 114 -15.61 -4.32 -12.90
CA ARG A 114 -14.76 -5.49 -13.00
C ARG A 114 -14.51 -6.14 -11.64
N MET A 115 -14.29 -5.34 -10.59
CA MET A 115 -14.16 -5.85 -9.22
C MET A 115 -15.43 -6.60 -8.78
N ARG A 116 -16.61 -6.04 -9.07
CA ARG A 116 -17.90 -6.70 -8.80
C ARG A 116 -18.04 -8.03 -9.55
N GLU A 117 -17.61 -8.10 -10.80
CA GLU A 117 -17.61 -9.34 -11.58
C GLU A 117 -16.67 -10.40 -10.98
N LEU A 118 -15.47 -9.99 -10.54
CA LEU A 118 -14.50 -10.89 -9.90
C LEU A 118 -15.09 -11.48 -8.61
N MET A 119 -15.64 -10.64 -7.73
CA MET A 119 -16.27 -11.10 -6.49
C MET A 119 -17.46 -12.04 -6.77
N ARG A 120 -18.26 -11.77 -7.81
CA ARG A 120 -19.33 -12.68 -8.23
C ARG A 120 -18.79 -14.01 -8.76
N LYS A 121 -17.71 -13.97 -9.54
CA LYS A 121 -17.09 -15.16 -10.14
C LYS A 121 -16.52 -16.09 -9.07
N TYR A 122 -15.86 -15.54 -8.06
CA TYR A 122 -15.23 -16.32 -7.00
C TYR A 122 -16.10 -16.39 -5.74
N ARG A 123 -17.41 -16.20 -5.82
CA ARG A 123 -18.30 -16.19 -4.64
C ARG A 123 -18.25 -17.46 -3.76
N ASP A 124 -17.82 -18.58 -4.32
CA ASP A 124 -17.67 -19.86 -3.62
C ASP A 124 -16.32 -19.99 -2.89
N LEU A 125 -15.39 -19.07 -3.14
CA LEU A 125 -14.10 -18.89 -2.47
C LEU A 125 -14.04 -17.43 -2.01
N PRO A 126 -14.46 -17.08 -0.79
CA PRO A 126 -14.91 -15.75 -0.41
C PRO A 126 -13.87 -14.66 -0.71
N MET A 127 -13.91 -14.13 -1.94
CA MET A 127 -13.07 -13.04 -2.42
C MET A 127 -13.59 -11.74 -1.83
N ASP A 128 -12.74 -11.05 -1.10
CA ASP A 128 -13.07 -9.74 -0.54
C ASP A 128 -12.76 -8.58 -1.52
N LEU A 129 -12.92 -7.36 -1.03
CA LEU A 129 -12.67 -6.15 -1.80
C LEU A 129 -11.17 -5.94 -2.10
N ALA A 130 -10.28 -6.32 -1.17
CA ALA A 130 -8.84 -6.16 -1.32
C ALA A 130 -8.31 -7.10 -2.41
N ASP A 131 -8.72 -8.36 -2.37
CA ASP A 131 -8.43 -9.36 -3.39
C ASP A 131 -8.94 -8.92 -4.77
N ALA A 132 -10.21 -8.52 -4.86
CA ALA A 132 -10.79 -8.07 -6.11
C ALA A 132 -10.06 -6.85 -6.69
N ALA A 133 -9.64 -5.92 -5.82
CA ALA A 133 -8.88 -4.74 -6.18
C ALA A 133 -7.47 -5.09 -6.67
N LEU A 134 -6.77 -6.01 -6.00
CA LEU A 134 -5.45 -6.50 -6.40
C LEU A 134 -5.51 -7.25 -7.73
N VAL A 135 -6.48 -8.15 -7.91
CA VAL A 135 -6.68 -8.87 -9.18
C VAL A 135 -7.04 -7.90 -10.30
N ARG A 136 -7.84 -6.86 -10.02
CA ARG A 136 -8.16 -5.82 -11.00
C ARG A 136 -6.92 -5.01 -11.40
N ALA A 137 -6.11 -4.57 -10.44
CA ALA A 137 -4.86 -3.88 -10.73
C ALA A 137 -3.89 -4.77 -11.53
N ALA A 138 -3.80 -6.06 -11.16
CA ALA A 138 -3.03 -7.06 -11.89
C ALA A 138 -3.45 -7.18 -13.37
N GLU A 139 -4.75 -7.24 -13.64
CA GLU A 139 -5.29 -7.28 -15.01
C GLU A 139 -4.94 -6.02 -15.81
N ARG A 140 -5.09 -4.84 -15.20
CA ARG A 140 -4.86 -3.55 -15.89
C ARG A 140 -3.38 -3.31 -16.19
N GLU A 141 -2.52 -3.57 -15.22
CA GLU A 141 -1.08 -3.30 -15.28
C GLU A 141 -0.26 -4.50 -15.76
N ARG A 142 -0.91 -5.63 -16.08
CA ARG A 142 -0.27 -6.90 -16.49
C ARG A 142 0.76 -7.41 -15.48
N LEU A 143 0.41 -7.35 -14.19
CA LEU A 143 1.25 -7.78 -13.08
C LEU A 143 0.84 -9.19 -12.63
N PHE A 144 1.75 -10.14 -12.73
CA PHE A 144 1.45 -11.55 -12.45
C PHE A 144 2.27 -12.13 -11.31
N THR A 145 2.89 -11.29 -10.48
CA THR A 145 3.52 -11.72 -9.23
C THR A 145 2.83 -11.02 -8.07
N VAL A 146 2.43 -11.80 -7.07
CA VAL A 146 1.80 -11.31 -5.84
C VAL A 146 2.57 -11.81 -4.63
N PHE A 147 2.74 -10.95 -3.64
CA PHE A 147 3.23 -11.27 -2.31
C PHE A 147 2.02 -11.22 -1.36
N THR A 148 1.60 -12.40 -0.87
CA THR A 148 0.42 -12.58 -0.03
C THR A 148 0.62 -13.75 0.95
N THR A 149 -0.05 -13.68 2.09
CA THR A 149 -0.14 -14.82 3.03
C THR A 149 -1.37 -15.68 2.75
N ASP A 150 -2.41 -15.17 2.05
CA ASP A 150 -3.52 -15.99 1.53
C ASP A 150 -3.13 -16.61 0.18
N ARG A 151 -2.42 -17.72 0.28
CA ARG A 151 -2.05 -18.49 -0.92
C ARG A 151 -3.26 -19.14 -1.58
N SER A 152 -4.24 -19.59 -0.80
CA SER A 152 -5.41 -20.33 -1.32
C SER A 152 -6.26 -19.50 -2.28
N GLY A 153 -6.52 -18.23 -1.96
CA GLY A 153 -7.21 -17.30 -2.86
C GLY A 153 -6.47 -17.15 -4.19
N PHE A 154 -5.23 -16.65 -4.12
CA PHE A 154 -4.44 -16.31 -5.29
C PHE A 154 -4.02 -17.51 -6.15
N GLU A 155 -4.01 -18.74 -5.61
CA GLU A 155 -3.82 -19.97 -6.40
C GLU A 155 -5.01 -20.29 -7.31
N VAL A 156 -6.22 -19.82 -6.97
CA VAL A 156 -7.45 -20.01 -7.74
C VAL A 156 -7.72 -18.83 -8.68
N TYR A 157 -7.39 -17.60 -8.26
CA TYR A 157 -7.64 -16.43 -9.06
C TYR A 157 -6.91 -16.46 -10.42
N ARG A 158 -7.62 -16.09 -11.48
CA ARG A 158 -7.14 -16.04 -12.86
C ARG A 158 -7.30 -14.64 -13.46
N PRO A 159 -6.29 -13.76 -13.38
CA PRO A 159 -6.30 -12.50 -14.12
C PRO A 159 -6.40 -12.77 -15.63
N GLU A 160 -7.17 -11.93 -16.33
CA GLU A 160 -7.50 -12.08 -17.76
C GLU A 160 -8.18 -13.44 -18.07
N GLY A 161 -8.72 -14.11 -17.06
CA GLY A 161 -9.42 -15.39 -17.19
C GLY A 161 -8.53 -16.63 -17.40
N ARG A 162 -7.22 -16.48 -17.61
CA ARG A 162 -6.34 -17.62 -17.98
C ARG A 162 -4.98 -17.66 -17.32
N ARG A 163 -4.45 -16.54 -16.82
CA ARG A 163 -3.10 -16.53 -16.25
C ARG A 163 -3.13 -16.90 -14.78
N ARG A 164 -2.04 -17.48 -14.29
CA ARG A 164 -1.83 -17.74 -12.86
C ARG A 164 -0.89 -16.69 -12.30
N PHE A 165 -1.09 -16.34 -11.04
CA PHE A 165 -0.09 -15.59 -10.30
C PHE A 165 1.11 -16.47 -9.98
N LYS A 166 2.31 -15.89 -10.06
CA LYS A 166 3.44 -16.31 -9.25
C LYS A 166 3.21 -15.77 -7.84
N ILE A 167 3.16 -16.65 -6.86
CA ILE A 167 2.80 -16.29 -5.48
C ILE A 167 4.04 -16.37 -4.62
N LEU A 168 4.27 -15.31 -3.86
CA LEU A 168 5.27 -15.17 -2.82
C LEU A 168 4.56 -14.99 -1.47
N PRO A 169 5.17 -15.37 -0.34
CA PRO A 169 6.33 -16.24 -0.26
C PRO A 169 5.94 -17.67 -0.62
#